data_AF-A0A939B9L5-F1
#
_entry.id   AF-A0A939B9L5-F1
#
_cell.length_a   1.000
_cell.length_b   1.000
_cell.length_c   1.000
_cell.angle_alpha   90.00
_cell.angle_beta   90.00
_cell.angle_gamma   90.00
#
_symmetry.space_group_name_H-M   'P 1'
#
loop_
_entity.id
_entity.type
_entity.pdbx_description
1 polymer ?
#
loop_
_entity_poly.entity_id
_entity_poly.type
_entity_poly.pdbx_seq_one_letter_code
_entity_poly.pdbx_strand_id
1 'polypeptide(L)'
;METVVDLEFSERFASSTTTTPLKNVLAISTKSLNPQQHMSEIWEHYSIPAFDESHWPVFESANEIKSNKYIVDRNSILVSKLNPSIKRVWVPTCLTDKAVCSTEFIVYKPLEPQYKSFYCAVINSKKFTSYLLEHVTGSTGSRQRTQPKATLDFPMPNPDQAEIEAFCDFANPIYQQIQTKEIESQRLSSLRNALLPKLMSGEIDVSKVESFMPPNNHLSLLMTWNILKTAAMLTDWLAVVLSTRCCGCDSVLGMLELRSTEFRFHRSGVNIIVEFRMWRNP
;
A
#
# COMPACT_ATOMS: atom_id res chain seq x y z
N MET A 1 -2.36 -1.04 6.96
CA MET A 1 -1.70 -0.65 8.22
C MET A 1 -2.50 0.50 8.78
N GLU A 2 -2.99 0.39 10.01
CA GLU A 2 -3.78 1.44 10.67
C GLU A 2 -2.80 2.55 11.08
N THR A 3 -3.03 3.78 10.60
CA THR A 3 -2.15 4.93 10.89
C THR A 3 -2.46 5.51 12.26
N VAL A 4 -1.54 6.29 12.82
CA VAL A 4 -1.79 7.05 14.07
C VAL A 4 -3.06 7.91 13.95
N VAL A 5 -3.32 8.47 12.76
CA VAL A 5 -4.53 9.25 12.50
C VAL A 5 -5.80 8.40 12.56
N ASP A 6 -5.75 7.16 12.08
CA ASP A 6 -6.90 6.25 12.10
C ASP A 6 -7.26 5.81 13.52
N LEU A 7 -6.24 5.60 14.36
CA LEU A 7 -6.41 5.28 15.77
C LEU A 7 -7.02 6.46 16.52
N GLU A 8 -6.43 7.65 16.39
CA GLU A 8 -6.95 8.87 17.03
C GLU A 8 -8.39 9.16 16.60
N PHE A 9 -8.68 9.03 15.30
CA PHE A 9 -10.04 9.22 14.77
C PHE A 9 -11.01 8.22 15.40
N SER A 10 -10.61 6.95 15.48
CA SER A 10 -11.44 5.90 16.08
C SER A 10 -11.65 6.16 17.58
N GLU A 11 -10.62 6.57 18.33
CA GLU A 11 -10.75 6.87 19.76
C GLU A 11 -11.68 8.06 20.03
N ARG A 12 -11.55 9.15 19.26
CA ARG A 12 -12.39 10.34 19.44
C ARG A 12 -13.85 10.13 19.01
N PHE A 13 -14.09 9.34 17.96
CA PHE A 13 -15.40 9.25 17.30
C PHE A 13 -15.99 7.83 17.26
N ALA A 14 -15.51 6.91 18.12
CA ALA A 14 -16.02 5.53 18.22
C ALA A 14 -17.45 5.46 18.78
N SER A 15 -17.76 6.27 19.80
CA SER A 15 -19.00 6.19 20.58
C SER A 15 -19.83 7.48 20.50
N SER A 16 -21.12 7.31 20.17
CA SER A 16 -22.23 8.27 20.36
C SER A 16 -22.05 9.70 19.86
N THR A 17 -21.40 9.90 18.71
CA THR A 17 -21.52 11.17 17.97
C THR A 17 -22.79 11.15 17.13
N THR A 18 -23.49 12.29 17.04
CA THR A 18 -24.51 12.50 16.01
C THR A 18 -23.93 12.20 14.64
N THR A 19 -24.76 11.76 13.69
CA THR A 19 -24.30 11.43 12.34
C THR A 19 -24.93 12.33 11.30
N THR A 20 -24.21 12.53 10.20
CA THR A 20 -24.68 13.25 9.02
C THR A 20 -24.38 12.41 7.78
N PRO A 21 -25.27 12.40 6.77
CA PRO A 21 -24.96 11.80 5.47
C PRO A 21 -23.76 12.47 4.80
N LEU A 22 -22.89 11.68 4.17
CA LEU A 22 -21.69 12.16 3.48
C LEU A 22 -21.97 13.27 2.45
N LYS A 23 -23.13 13.25 1.77
CA LYS A 23 -23.57 14.30 0.81
C LYS A 23 -23.65 15.70 1.39
N ASN A 24 -23.79 15.84 2.71
CA ASN A 24 -23.90 17.15 3.34
C ASN A 24 -22.54 17.86 3.45
N VAL A 25 -21.43 17.13 3.29
CA VAL A 25 -20.08 17.64 3.50
C VAL A 25 -19.10 17.34 2.36
N LEU A 26 -19.39 16.31 1.55
CA LEU A 26 -18.63 15.94 0.36
C LEU A 26 -19.52 15.90 -0.88
N ALA A 27 -19.01 16.41 -2.00
CA ALA A 27 -19.57 16.23 -3.33
C ALA A 27 -18.77 15.19 -4.13
N ILE A 28 -19.42 14.48 -5.05
CA ILE A 28 -18.72 13.64 -6.03
C ILE A 28 -18.48 14.44 -7.30
N SER A 29 -17.21 14.55 -7.73
CA SER A 29 -16.85 15.13 -9.01
C SER A 29 -16.77 14.07 -10.10
N THR A 30 -17.39 14.36 -11.23
CA THR A 30 -17.32 13.56 -12.46
C THR A 30 -16.76 14.37 -13.64
N LYS A 31 -16.15 15.53 -13.35
CA LYS A 31 -15.56 16.40 -14.37
C LYS A 31 -14.46 15.63 -15.10
N SER A 32 -14.66 15.36 -16.38
CA SER A 32 -13.78 14.52 -17.18
C SER A 32 -13.00 15.30 -18.23
N LEU A 33 -11.83 14.78 -18.59
CA LEU A 33 -11.03 15.20 -19.74
C LEU A 33 -10.84 14.02 -20.69
N ASN A 34 -10.77 14.34 -21.99
CA ASN A 34 -10.35 13.39 -23.01
C ASN A 34 -8.84 13.58 -23.28
N PRO A 35 -7.99 12.63 -22.90
CA PRO A 35 -6.54 12.72 -23.14
C PRO A 35 -6.16 12.96 -24.61
N GLN A 36 -6.98 12.46 -25.54
CA GLN A 36 -6.73 12.59 -26.99
C GLN A 36 -6.80 14.04 -27.50
N GLN A 37 -7.38 14.96 -26.73
CA GLN A 37 -7.43 16.40 -27.06
C GLN A 37 -6.20 17.17 -26.55
N HIS A 38 -5.35 16.52 -25.76
CA HIS A 38 -4.20 17.11 -25.08
C HIS A 38 -2.89 16.44 -25.53
N MET A 39 -2.82 16.12 -26.83
CA MET A 39 -1.67 15.45 -27.41
C MET A 39 -0.39 16.25 -27.11
N SER A 40 0.65 15.59 -26.60
CA SER A 40 1.95 16.11 -26.12
C SER A 40 2.04 16.59 -24.66
N GLU A 41 0.93 16.66 -23.93
CA GLU A 41 0.98 16.93 -22.49
C GLU A 41 1.42 15.68 -21.71
N ILE A 42 2.22 15.87 -20.66
CA ILE A 42 2.51 14.84 -19.66
C ILE A 42 1.54 15.00 -18.51
N TRP A 43 0.81 13.93 -18.18
CA TRP A 43 -0.22 13.92 -17.16
C TRP A 43 0.21 13.09 -15.96
N GLU A 44 -0.19 13.57 -14.78
CA GLU A 44 -0.06 12.86 -13.52
C GLU A 44 -1.28 11.94 -13.35
N HIS A 45 -1.10 10.67 -13.68
CA HIS A 45 -2.18 9.70 -13.81
C HIS A 45 -2.29 8.79 -12.59
N TYR A 46 -3.40 8.96 -11.87
CA TYR A 46 -3.81 8.16 -10.72
C TYR A 46 -4.67 6.98 -11.17
N SER A 47 -4.04 5.83 -11.44
CA SER A 47 -4.71 4.61 -11.93
C SER A 47 -4.79 3.52 -10.85
N ILE A 48 -5.64 2.51 -11.04
CA ILE A 48 -5.71 1.35 -10.12
C ILE A 48 -4.37 0.59 -10.10
N PRO A 49 -3.71 0.30 -11.24
CA PRO A 49 -2.37 -0.29 -11.23
C PRO A 49 -1.35 0.58 -10.50
N ALA A 50 -1.35 1.89 -10.74
CA ALA A 50 -0.44 2.83 -10.06
C ALA A 50 -0.61 2.80 -8.53
N PHE A 51 -1.86 2.68 -8.07
CA PHE A 51 -2.18 2.50 -6.65
C PHE A 51 -1.62 1.18 -6.10
N ASP A 52 -1.89 0.06 -6.77
CA ASP A 52 -1.55 -1.28 -6.28
C ASP A 52 -0.04 -1.58 -6.34
N GLU A 53 0.66 -1.06 -7.35
CA GLU A 53 2.08 -1.36 -7.59
C GLU A 53 3.04 -0.49 -6.78
N SER A 54 2.73 0.80 -6.65
CA SER A 54 3.67 1.77 -6.07
C SER A 54 3.02 2.80 -5.15
N HIS A 55 1.69 2.83 -5.09
CA HIS A 55 0.92 3.88 -4.42
C HIS A 55 1.40 5.30 -4.81
N TRP A 56 1.75 5.47 -6.09
CA TRP A 56 2.32 6.71 -6.65
C TRP A 56 1.79 6.96 -8.07
N PRO A 57 1.45 8.20 -8.46
CA PRO A 57 0.95 8.45 -9.81
C PRO A 57 2.02 8.15 -10.87
N VAL A 58 1.56 7.70 -12.03
CA VAL A 58 2.41 7.53 -13.20
C VAL A 58 2.40 8.83 -14.00
N PHE A 59 3.59 9.30 -14.41
CA PHE A 59 3.72 10.43 -15.31
C PHE A 59 3.85 9.89 -16.73
N GLU A 60 2.76 9.96 -17.49
CA GLU A 60 2.67 9.40 -18.84
C GLU A 60 2.12 10.44 -19.81
N SER A 61 2.39 10.23 -21.10
CA SER A 61 1.85 11.10 -22.15
C SER A 61 0.34 10.94 -22.20
N ALA A 62 -0.39 12.05 -22.37
CA ALA A 62 -1.85 12.01 -22.56
C ALA A 62 -2.26 11.08 -23.72
N ASN A 63 -1.39 10.88 -24.71
CA ASN A 63 -1.64 9.96 -25.83
C ASN A 63 -1.67 8.47 -25.42
N GLU A 64 -0.98 8.11 -24.35
CA GLU A 64 -0.89 6.73 -23.84
C GLU A 64 -2.10 6.40 -22.94
N ILE A 65 -2.71 7.43 -22.34
CA ILE A 65 -3.89 7.30 -21.50
C ILE A 65 -5.11 7.03 -22.38
N LYS A 66 -5.57 5.78 -22.34
CA LYS A 66 -6.78 5.34 -23.04
C LYS A 66 -8.01 5.76 -22.25
N SER A 67 -9.05 6.22 -22.94
CA SER A 67 -10.34 6.65 -22.38
C SER A 67 -10.29 7.91 -21.50
N ASN A 68 -11.46 8.53 -21.33
CA ASN A 68 -11.62 9.69 -20.48
C ASN A 68 -11.16 9.43 -19.03
N LYS A 69 -10.69 10.49 -18.38
CA LYS A 69 -10.27 10.49 -16.97
C LYS A 69 -10.97 11.58 -16.20
N TYR A 70 -11.11 11.42 -14.89
CA TYR A 70 -11.62 12.49 -14.04
C TYR A 70 -10.49 13.43 -13.62
N ILE A 71 -10.78 14.72 -13.57
CA ILE A 71 -9.84 15.73 -13.08
C ILE A 71 -9.74 15.61 -11.56
N VAL A 72 -8.52 15.65 -11.04
CA VAL A 72 -8.27 15.67 -9.60
C VAL A 72 -7.42 16.88 -9.23
N ASP A 73 -7.58 17.36 -8.00
CA ASP A 73 -6.73 18.41 -7.43
C ASP A 73 -6.38 18.06 -5.99
N ARG A 74 -5.63 18.94 -5.33
CA ARG A 74 -5.14 18.77 -3.96
C ARG A 74 -6.23 18.63 -2.91
N ASN A 75 -7.49 18.96 -3.21
CA ASN A 75 -8.61 18.78 -2.30
C ASN A 75 -9.40 17.49 -2.58
N SER A 76 -9.07 16.75 -3.65
CA SER A 76 -9.68 15.46 -3.92
C SER A 76 -9.37 14.42 -2.84
N ILE A 77 -10.30 13.49 -2.62
CA ILE A 77 -10.09 12.22 -1.93
C ILE A 77 -10.62 11.13 -2.86
N LEU A 78 -9.77 10.18 -3.25
CA LEU A 78 -10.10 9.14 -4.22
C LEU A 78 -10.44 7.84 -3.50
N VAL A 79 -11.54 7.20 -3.88
CA VAL A 79 -11.92 5.87 -3.38
C VAL A 79 -12.21 4.96 -4.55
N SER A 80 -11.56 3.81 -4.63
CA SER A 80 -11.89 2.84 -5.69
C SER A 80 -13.31 2.33 -5.52
N LYS A 81 -14.13 2.43 -6.57
CA LYS A 81 -15.41 1.70 -6.62
C LYS A 81 -15.21 0.26 -7.08
N LEU A 82 -14.06 -0.08 -7.66
CA LEU A 82 -13.74 -1.41 -8.14
C LEU A 82 -13.28 -2.30 -6.97
N ASN A 83 -13.90 -3.47 -6.83
CA ASN A 83 -13.58 -4.50 -5.85
C ASN A 83 -13.24 -3.92 -4.44
N PRO A 84 -14.25 -3.38 -3.72
CA PRO A 84 -14.03 -2.69 -2.44
C PRO A 84 -13.53 -3.59 -1.31
N SER A 85 -13.45 -4.91 -1.52
CA SER A 85 -12.71 -5.81 -0.61
C SER A 85 -11.23 -5.47 -0.52
N ILE A 86 -10.67 -4.88 -1.57
CA ILE A 86 -9.34 -4.27 -1.57
C ILE A 86 -9.52 -2.78 -1.29
N LYS A 87 -9.16 -2.37 -0.08
CA LYS A 87 -9.25 -0.97 0.35
C LYS A 87 -8.27 -0.11 -0.45
N ARG A 88 -8.81 0.74 -1.32
CA ARG A 88 -8.03 1.74 -2.07
C ARG A 88 -8.58 3.14 -1.82
N VAL A 89 -7.91 3.85 -0.92
CA VAL A 89 -8.17 5.26 -0.62
C VAL A 89 -6.89 6.03 -0.94
N TRP A 90 -6.98 7.01 -1.83
CA TRP A 90 -5.82 7.78 -2.28
C TRP A 90 -6.06 9.27 -2.12
N VAL A 91 -5.17 9.94 -1.39
CA VAL A 91 -5.12 11.39 -1.30
C VAL A 91 -4.08 11.90 -2.32
N PRO A 92 -4.49 12.47 -3.46
CA PRO A 92 -3.56 12.87 -4.51
C PRO A 92 -2.73 14.07 -4.08
N THR A 93 -1.45 14.03 -4.43
CA THR A 93 -0.48 15.10 -4.14
C THR A 93 -0.58 16.23 -5.16
N CYS A 94 -0.96 15.92 -6.40
CA CYS A 94 -1.05 16.86 -7.52
C CYS A 94 0.20 17.72 -7.62
N LEU A 95 1.30 17.07 -8.02
CA LEU A 95 2.59 17.71 -8.27
C LEU A 95 2.55 18.63 -9.49
N THR A 96 1.62 18.39 -10.40
CA THR A 96 1.37 19.19 -11.60
C THR A 96 -0.07 19.73 -11.63
N ASP A 97 -0.35 20.65 -12.55
CA ASP A 97 -1.69 21.12 -12.88
C ASP A 97 -2.47 20.13 -13.77
N LYS A 98 -1.82 19.07 -14.25
CA LYS A 98 -2.37 18.03 -15.14
C LYS A 98 -2.58 16.71 -14.43
N ALA A 99 -3.25 16.77 -13.28
CA ALA A 99 -3.57 15.59 -12.48
C ALA A 99 -4.95 15.01 -12.85
N VAL A 100 -4.97 13.72 -13.19
CA VAL A 100 -6.19 13.00 -13.53
C VAL A 100 -6.23 11.61 -12.89
N CYS A 101 -7.42 11.07 -12.65
CA CYS A 101 -7.57 9.69 -12.17
C CYS A 101 -8.42 8.83 -13.09
N SER A 102 -8.23 7.51 -12.97
CA SER A 102 -9.12 6.51 -13.56
C SER A 102 -10.58 6.77 -13.16
N THR A 103 -11.52 6.50 -14.08
CA THR A 103 -12.95 6.55 -13.81
C THR A 103 -13.42 5.45 -12.86
N GLU A 104 -12.54 4.50 -12.51
CA GLU A 104 -12.77 3.51 -11.45
C GLU A 104 -12.57 4.09 -10.03
N PHE A 105 -12.13 5.34 -9.91
CA PHE A 105 -12.18 6.08 -8.65
C PHE A 105 -13.44 6.94 -8.56
N ILE A 106 -14.00 7.02 -7.35
CA ILE A 106 -14.93 8.06 -6.92
C ILE A 106 -14.07 9.24 -6.45
N VAL A 107 -14.31 10.43 -7.01
CA VAL A 107 -13.59 11.65 -6.64
C VAL A 107 -14.44 12.45 -5.67
N TYR A 108 -14.17 12.35 -4.37
CA TYR A 108 -14.82 13.20 -3.37
C TYR A 108 -14.14 14.57 -3.31
N LYS A 109 -14.96 15.60 -3.17
CA LYS A 109 -14.56 17.00 -2.96
C LYS A 109 -15.19 17.49 -1.66
N PRO A 110 -14.40 17.81 -0.64
CA PRO A 110 -14.91 18.53 0.52
C PRO A 110 -15.56 19.85 0.11
N LEU A 111 -16.76 20.11 0.63
CA LEU A 111 -17.38 21.42 0.53
C LEU A 111 -16.57 22.46 1.31
N GLU A 112 -15.93 22.01 2.41
CA GLU A 112 -15.03 22.78 3.26
C GLU A 112 -13.63 22.14 3.25
N PRO A 113 -12.73 22.60 2.35
CA PRO A 113 -11.41 22.00 2.20
C PRO A 113 -10.53 22.04 3.45
N GLN A 114 -10.76 22.98 4.37
CA GLN A 114 -10.02 23.07 5.62
C GLN A 114 -10.22 21.83 6.53
N TYR A 115 -11.34 21.12 6.38
CA TYR A 115 -11.64 19.89 7.13
C TYR A 115 -11.26 18.61 6.38
N LYS A 116 -10.48 18.71 5.29
CA LYS A 116 -10.12 17.57 4.44
C LYS A 116 -9.54 16.40 5.25
N SER A 117 -8.67 16.65 6.23
CA SER A 117 -8.03 15.59 7.03
C SER A 117 -9.03 14.79 7.85
N PHE A 118 -10.07 15.43 8.39
CA PHE A 118 -11.18 14.74 9.05
C PHE A 118 -11.93 13.83 8.07
N TYR A 119 -12.29 14.34 6.88
CA TYR A 119 -12.97 13.53 5.86
C TYR A 119 -12.10 12.38 5.34
N CYS A 120 -10.79 12.58 5.20
CA CYS A 120 -9.85 11.52 4.88
C CYS A 120 -9.91 10.39 5.92
N ALA A 121 -9.90 10.71 7.21
CA ALA A 121 -9.99 9.73 8.29
C ALA A 121 -11.34 9.00 8.31
N VAL A 122 -12.45 9.72 8.08
CA VAL A 122 -13.80 9.14 7.92
C VAL A 122 -13.81 8.11 6.78
N ILE A 123 -13.34 8.48 5.60
CA ILE A 123 -13.27 7.60 4.42
C ILE A 123 -12.32 6.43 4.65
N ASN A 124 -11.24 6.63 5.41
CA ASN A 124 -10.29 5.58 5.73
C ASN A 124 -10.79 4.64 6.85
N SER A 125 -11.90 4.97 7.52
CA SER A 125 -12.41 4.18 8.63
C SER A 125 -12.90 2.78 8.23
N LYS A 126 -12.86 1.85 9.19
CA LYS A 126 -13.43 0.49 9.04
C LYS A 126 -14.93 0.57 8.75
N LYS A 127 -15.66 1.49 9.40
CA LYS A 127 -17.10 1.72 9.21
C LYS A 127 -17.43 2.05 7.74
N PHE A 128 -16.66 2.96 7.13
CA PHE A 128 -16.85 3.29 5.72
C PHE A 128 -16.55 2.10 4.80
N THR A 129 -15.48 1.37 5.07
CA THR A 129 -15.12 0.17 4.28
C THR A 129 -16.22 -0.90 4.35
N SER A 130 -16.77 -1.18 5.54
CA SER A 130 -17.92 -2.08 5.71
C SER A 130 -19.14 -1.59 4.94
N TYR A 131 -19.44 -0.29 4.99
CA TYR A 131 -20.54 0.28 4.22
C TYR A 131 -20.37 0.10 2.71
N LEU A 132 -19.16 0.29 2.16
CA LEU A 132 -18.89 0.05 0.73
C LEU A 132 -19.14 -1.41 0.33
N LEU A 133 -18.80 -2.36 1.21
CA LEU A 133 -19.00 -3.80 1.00
C LEU A 133 -20.48 -4.21 1.01
N GLU A 134 -21.30 -3.55 1.83
CA GLU A 134 -22.75 -3.78 1.86
C GLU A 134 -23.46 -3.21 0.63
N HIS A 135 -22.87 -2.21 -0.03
CA HIS A 135 -23.44 -1.51 -1.18
C HIS A 135 -22.77 -1.89 -2.52
N VAL A 136 -22.21 -3.10 -2.60
CA VAL A 136 -21.66 -3.63 -3.85
C VAL A 136 -22.73 -4.16 -4.78
N THR A 137 -22.47 -4.01 -6.07
CA THR A 137 -23.24 -4.64 -7.14
C THR A 137 -22.31 -5.50 -8.01
N GLY A 138 -22.84 -6.56 -8.60
CA GLY A 138 -22.08 -7.52 -9.41
C GLY A 138 -21.95 -8.90 -8.77
N SER A 139 -21.75 -9.92 -9.61
CA SER A 139 -21.89 -11.32 -9.22
C SER A 139 -20.63 -11.96 -8.63
N THR A 140 -19.42 -11.49 -8.97
CA THR A 140 -18.15 -12.11 -8.53
C THR A 140 -17.02 -11.10 -8.32
N GLY A 141 -16.26 -11.30 -7.23
CA GLY A 141 -14.99 -10.64 -6.85
C GLY A 141 -14.57 -9.39 -7.65
N SER A 142 -13.62 -9.55 -8.58
CA SER A 142 -12.99 -8.44 -9.32
C SER A 142 -13.93 -7.60 -10.19
N ARG A 143 -15.17 -8.04 -10.42
CA ARG A 143 -16.20 -7.30 -11.17
C ARG A 143 -17.15 -6.53 -10.27
N GLN A 144 -17.06 -6.71 -8.95
CA GLN A 144 -17.88 -5.98 -7.99
C GLN A 144 -17.58 -4.48 -8.06
N ARG A 145 -18.66 -3.69 -8.09
CA ARG A 145 -18.58 -2.24 -8.04
C ARG A 145 -19.54 -1.67 -7.00
N THR A 146 -19.04 -0.76 -6.17
CA THR A 146 -19.91 0.07 -5.34
C THR A 146 -20.53 1.18 -6.19
N GLN A 147 -21.81 1.46 -6.00
CA GLN A 147 -22.45 2.58 -6.69
C GLN A 147 -22.04 3.91 -6.05
N PRO A 148 -21.41 4.84 -6.78
CA PRO A 148 -20.94 6.09 -6.18
C PRO A 148 -22.03 6.94 -5.54
N LYS A 149 -23.28 6.89 -6.04
CA LYS A 149 -24.38 7.64 -5.43
C LYS A 149 -24.81 7.06 -4.08
N ALA A 150 -24.68 5.75 -3.87
CA ALA A 150 -25.06 5.12 -2.61
C ALA A 150 -24.11 5.49 -1.47
N THR A 151 -22.83 5.73 -1.76
CA THR A 151 -21.83 6.11 -0.75
C THR A 151 -22.09 7.47 -0.12
N LEU A 152 -22.87 8.33 -0.79
CA LEU A 152 -23.25 9.65 -0.31
C LEU A 152 -24.23 9.61 0.87
N ASP A 153 -24.92 8.49 1.08
CA ASP A 153 -25.83 8.29 2.20
C ASP A 153 -25.15 7.62 3.41
N PHE A 154 -23.83 7.38 3.34
CA PHE A 154 -23.06 6.88 4.47
C PHE A 154 -23.21 7.82 5.69
N PRO A 155 -23.65 7.31 6.86
CA PRO A 155 -23.79 8.10 8.07
C PRO A 155 -22.42 8.26 8.74
N MET A 156 -21.75 9.38 8.47
CA MET A 156 -20.47 9.70 9.10
C MET A 156 -20.64 10.45 10.43
N PRO A 157 -19.66 10.40 11.35
CA PRO A 157 -19.67 11.22 12.56
C PRO A 157 -19.79 12.71 12.22
N ASN A 158 -20.63 13.42 12.97
CA ASN A 158 -20.88 14.85 12.84
C ASN A 158 -20.68 15.57 14.19
N PRO A 159 -19.45 15.56 14.73
CA PRO A 159 -19.12 16.27 15.96
C PRO A 159 -19.19 17.78 15.74
N ASP A 160 -19.00 18.53 16.82
CA ASP A 160 -19.04 19.99 16.78
C ASP A 160 -17.87 20.52 15.94
N GLN A 161 -18.03 21.70 15.32
CA GLN A 161 -16.99 22.29 14.47
C GLN A 161 -15.63 22.40 15.19
N ALA A 162 -15.64 22.76 16.48
CA ALA A 162 -14.42 22.86 17.29
C ALA A 162 -13.69 21.50 17.44
N GLU A 163 -14.41 20.39 17.49
CA GLU A 163 -13.81 19.05 17.56
C GLU A 163 -13.23 18.62 16.21
N ILE A 164 -13.89 18.98 15.10
CA ILE A 164 -13.37 18.78 13.74
C ILE A 164 -12.07 19.57 13.56
N GLU A 165 -12.07 20.85 13.94
CA GLU A 165 -10.89 21.72 13.90
C GLU A 165 -9.74 21.14 14.74
N ALA A 166 -10.00 20.77 16.00
CA ALA A 166 -8.99 20.17 16.87
C ALA A 166 -8.45 18.83 16.35
N PHE A 167 -9.26 18.03 15.64
CA PHE A 167 -8.78 16.84 14.96
C PHE A 167 -7.92 17.19 13.74
N CYS A 168 -8.35 18.16 12.93
CA CYS A 168 -7.57 18.62 11.78
C CYS A 168 -6.22 19.20 12.19
N ASP A 169 -6.14 19.99 13.26
CA ASP A 169 -4.88 20.53 13.78
C ASP A 169 -3.89 19.42 14.16
N PHE A 170 -4.39 18.30 14.68
CA PHE A 170 -3.59 17.11 14.94
C PHE A 170 -3.19 16.36 13.65
N ALA A 171 -4.14 16.13 12.74
CA ALA A 171 -3.96 15.25 11.59
C ALA A 171 -3.21 15.92 10.42
N ASN A 172 -3.41 17.22 10.20
CA ASN A 172 -2.80 18.00 9.13
C ASN A 172 -1.26 17.86 9.07
N PRO A 173 -0.50 18.11 10.16
CA PRO A 173 0.95 17.98 10.12
C PRO A 173 1.42 16.55 9.83
N ILE A 174 0.65 15.54 10.26
CA ILE A 174 0.97 14.13 9.99
C ILE A 174 0.78 13.81 8.51
N TYR A 175 -0.37 14.18 7.93
CA TYR A 175 -0.61 14.00 6.50
C TYR A 175 0.39 14.76 5.63
N GLN A 176 0.79 15.98 6.03
CA GLN A 176 1.82 16.75 5.35
C GLN A 176 3.18 16.04 5.39
N GLN A 177 3.55 15.45 6.53
CA GLN A 177 4.79 14.67 6.64
C GLN A 177 4.75 13.42 5.76
N ILE A 178 3.63 12.67 5.75
CA ILE A 178 3.45 11.50 4.88
C ILE A 178 3.67 11.90 3.42
N GLN A 179 2.99 12.94 2.96
CA GLN A 179 3.12 13.44 1.58
C GLN A 179 4.56 13.87 1.26
N THR A 180 5.21 14.62 2.17
CA THR A 180 6.59 15.05 1.98
C THR A 180 7.55 13.86 1.87
N LYS A 181 7.34 12.84 2.69
CA LYS A 181 8.16 11.61 2.69
C LYS A 181 7.92 10.75 1.47
N GLU A 182 6.69 10.67 0.96
CA GLU A 182 6.41 10.01 -0.31
C GLU A 182 7.12 10.70 -1.47
N ILE A 183 7.04 12.04 -1.55
CA ILE A 183 7.77 12.83 -2.56
C ILE A 183 9.28 12.61 -2.47
N GLU A 184 9.85 12.68 -1.26
CA GLU A 184 11.28 12.48 -1.02
C GLU A 184 11.72 11.06 -1.42
N SER A 185 10.95 10.03 -1.02
CA SER A 185 11.20 8.64 -1.38
C SER A 185 11.25 8.45 -2.90
N GLN A 186 10.33 9.10 -3.62
CA GLN A 186 10.27 9.01 -5.08
C GLN A 186 11.43 9.73 -5.74
N ARG A 187 11.80 10.93 -5.26
CA ARG A 187 13.01 11.65 -5.72
C ARG A 187 14.28 10.81 -5.53
N LEU A 188 14.43 10.17 -4.37
CA LEU A 188 15.57 9.30 -4.07
C LEU A 188 15.58 8.05 -4.97
N SER A 189 14.43 7.43 -5.21
CA SER A 189 14.28 6.30 -6.11
C SER A 189 14.66 6.67 -7.56
N SER A 190 14.17 7.81 -8.06
CA SER A 190 14.53 8.33 -9.37
C SER A 190 16.03 8.63 -9.49
N LEU A 191 16.62 9.28 -8.47
CA LEU A 191 18.05 9.57 -8.45
C LEU A 191 18.88 8.29 -8.46
N ARG A 192 18.51 7.30 -7.63
CA ARG A 192 19.14 5.97 -7.62
C ARG A 192 19.08 5.33 -9.01
N ASN A 193 17.90 5.31 -9.64
CA ASN A 193 17.70 4.68 -10.95
C ASN A 193 18.49 5.38 -12.06
N ALA A 194 18.72 6.69 -11.96
CA ALA A 194 19.52 7.44 -12.91
C ALA A 194 21.04 7.23 -12.71
N LEU A 195 21.50 7.14 -11.46
CA LEU A 195 22.92 7.01 -11.13
C LEU A 195 23.43 5.58 -11.22
N LEU A 196 22.63 4.59 -10.82
CA LEU A 196 23.07 3.20 -10.73
C LEU A 196 23.62 2.65 -12.07
N PRO A 197 22.98 2.88 -13.24
CA PRO A 197 23.54 2.42 -14.51
C PRO A 197 24.90 3.06 -14.83
N LYS A 198 25.07 4.35 -14.52
CA LYS A 198 26.32 5.10 -14.76
C LYS A 198 27.46 4.68 -13.83
N LEU A 199 27.11 4.28 -12.60
CA LEU A 199 28.05 3.70 -11.66
C LEU A 199 28.48 2.30 -12.11
N MET A 200 27.51 1.47 -12.54
CA MET A 200 27.78 0.11 -13.01
C MET A 200 28.56 0.06 -14.32
N SER A 201 28.42 1.07 -15.19
CA SER A 201 29.20 1.20 -16.42
C SER A 201 30.60 1.78 -16.19
N GLY A 202 30.89 2.31 -15.00
CA GLY A 202 32.12 3.05 -14.71
C GLY A 202 32.17 4.44 -15.35
N GLU A 203 31.07 4.95 -15.91
CA GLU A 203 30.97 6.34 -16.39
C GLU A 203 31.17 7.34 -15.24
N ILE A 204 30.72 6.96 -14.03
CA ILE A 204 30.97 7.71 -12.79
C ILE A 204 31.99 6.93 -11.96
N ASP A 205 33.21 7.46 -11.86
CA ASP A 205 34.25 6.92 -10.99
C ASP A 205 34.07 7.46 -9.55
N VAL A 206 33.89 6.53 -8.61
CA VAL A 206 33.70 6.83 -7.18
C VAL A 206 34.96 6.57 -6.35
N SER A 207 36.09 6.22 -6.97
CA SER A 207 37.37 5.91 -6.30
C SER A 207 37.91 7.06 -5.44
N LYS A 208 37.51 8.30 -5.73
CA LYS A 208 37.93 9.53 -5.02
C LYS A 208 36.87 10.08 -4.06
N VAL A 209 35.74 9.40 -3.90
CA VAL A 209 34.68 9.84 -2.98
C VAL A 209 35.01 9.29 -1.59
N GLU A 210 35.43 10.17 -0.67
CA GLU A 210 35.53 9.82 0.75
C GLU A 210 34.13 9.46 1.29
N SER A 211 33.99 8.23 1.81
CA SER A 211 32.73 7.77 2.38
C SER A 211 32.47 8.47 3.72
N PHE A 212 31.74 9.57 3.71
CA PHE A 212 31.40 10.32 4.94
C PHE A 212 30.29 9.69 5.79
N MET A 213 29.75 8.52 5.39
CA MET A 213 28.75 7.80 6.19
C MET A 213 29.15 6.32 6.37
N PRO A 214 29.05 5.77 7.60
CA PRO A 214 29.18 4.33 7.79
C PRO A 214 28.10 3.62 6.96
N PRO A 215 28.40 2.47 6.34
CA PRO A 215 27.41 1.71 5.60
C PRO A 215 26.22 1.40 6.51
N ASN A 216 25.00 1.54 6.00
CA ASN A 216 23.75 1.23 6.69
C ASN A 216 23.73 -0.25 7.13
N ASN A 217 24.36 -0.56 8.27
CA ASN A 217 24.48 -1.88 8.88
C ASN A 217 23.11 -2.51 9.25
N HIS A 218 22.02 -1.76 9.15
CA HIS A 218 20.68 -2.30 9.34
C HIS A 218 20.17 -3.10 8.13
N LEU A 219 20.70 -2.84 6.92
CA LEU A 219 20.30 -3.58 5.71
C LEU A 219 20.98 -4.95 5.62
N SER A 220 22.20 -5.10 6.14
CA SER A 220 22.88 -6.39 6.26
C SER A 220 22.14 -7.32 7.24
N LEU A 221 21.57 -6.77 8.31
CA LEU A 221 20.75 -7.51 9.29
C LEU A 221 19.42 -8.02 8.69
N LEU A 222 18.80 -7.27 7.79
CA LEU A 222 17.53 -7.64 7.15
C LEU A 222 17.69 -8.79 6.14
N MET A 223 18.81 -8.84 5.40
CA MET A 223 19.12 -9.98 4.52
C MET A 223 19.33 -11.26 5.32
N THR A 224 20.06 -11.20 6.45
CA THR A 224 20.22 -12.36 7.34
C THR A 224 18.90 -12.85 7.93
N TRP A 225 17.97 -11.95 8.24
CA TRP A 225 16.67 -12.31 8.83
C TRP A 225 15.73 -13.03 7.85
N ASN A 226 15.71 -12.61 6.57
CA ASN A 226 14.92 -13.31 5.55
C ASN A 226 15.50 -14.69 5.22
N ILE A 227 16.83 -14.83 5.21
CA ILE A 227 17.51 -16.12 5.02
C ILE A 227 17.20 -17.09 6.17
N LEU A 228 17.22 -16.60 7.42
CA LEU A 228 16.84 -17.38 8.61
C LEU A 228 15.37 -17.84 8.57
N LYS A 229 14.44 -16.98 8.12
CA LYS A 229 13.02 -17.36 7.95
C LYS A 229 12.83 -18.45 6.91
N THR A 230 13.49 -18.35 5.75
CA THR A 230 13.42 -19.39 4.72
C THR A 230 14.02 -20.71 5.18
N ALA A 231 15.08 -20.67 6.00
CA ALA A 231 15.68 -21.88 6.57
C ALA A 231 14.76 -22.55 7.61
N ALA A 232 14.09 -21.77 8.47
CA ALA A 232 13.13 -22.29 9.45
C ALA A 232 11.88 -22.91 8.79
N MET A 233 11.39 -22.32 7.70
CA MET A 233 10.28 -22.89 6.92
C MET A 233 10.67 -24.21 6.23
N LEU A 234 11.93 -24.37 5.81
CA LEU A 234 12.43 -25.61 5.20
C LEU A 234 12.60 -26.75 6.23
N THR A 235 12.98 -26.43 7.47
CA THR A 235 13.04 -27.43 8.55
C THR A 235 11.65 -27.91 8.98
N ASP A 236 10.66 -27.00 9.03
CA ASP A 236 9.27 -27.37 9.32
C ASP A 236 8.64 -28.21 8.19
N TRP A 237 8.98 -27.91 6.92
CA TRP A 237 8.50 -28.68 5.77
C TRP A 237 9.07 -30.12 5.75
N LEU A 238 10.35 -30.29 6.10
CA LEU A 238 10.98 -31.61 6.23
C LEU A 238 10.40 -32.44 7.39
N ALA A 239 10.01 -31.80 8.50
CA ALA A 239 9.34 -32.47 9.62
C ALA A 239 7.93 -32.98 9.26
N VAL A 240 7.18 -32.22 8.45
CA VAL A 240 5.83 -32.61 7.98
C VAL A 240 5.90 -33.76 6.96
N VAL A 241 6.87 -33.74 6.04
CA VAL A 241 7.02 -34.80 5.02
C VAL A 241 7.36 -36.16 5.63
N LEU A 242 8.04 -36.20 6.79
CA LEU A 242 8.29 -37.43 7.55
C LEU A 242 7.07 -37.92 8.37
N SER A 243 6.05 -37.07 8.58
CA SER A 243 4.84 -37.42 9.36
C SER A 243 3.67 -37.95 8.50
N THR A 244 3.64 -37.71 7.18
CA THR A 244 2.47 -38.00 6.33
C THR A 244 2.64 -39.15 5.33
N ARG A 245 3.25 -40.27 5.75
CA ARG A 245 3.02 -41.57 5.10
C ARG A 245 2.97 -42.71 6.13
N CYS A 246 1.76 -43.12 6.49
CA CYS A 246 1.33 -44.53 6.52
C CYS A 246 -0.13 -44.63 7.03
N CYS A 247 -1.10 -44.47 6.12
CA CYS A 247 -2.34 -45.22 6.21
C CYS A 247 -2.24 -46.35 5.18
N GLY A 248 -1.86 -47.55 5.64
CA GLY A 248 -1.95 -48.79 4.87
C GLY A 248 -0.66 -49.23 4.15
N CYS A 249 0.34 -49.74 4.90
CA CYS A 249 1.23 -50.81 4.44
C CYS A 249 2.13 -51.29 5.60
N ASP A 250 2.03 -52.56 5.99
CA ASP A 250 2.88 -53.21 7.01
C ASP A 250 4.29 -53.52 6.48
N SER A 251 5.15 -52.50 6.39
CA SER A 251 6.60 -52.73 6.34
C SER A 251 7.36 -51.60 7.03
N VAL A 252 8.16 -51.97 8.02
CA VAL A 252 8.88 -51.06 8.92
C VAL A 252 9.98 -50.32 8.14
N LEU A 253 9.82 -49.00 7.98
CA LEU A 253 10.91 -48.09 7.61
C LEU A 253 11.33 -47.29 8.84
N GLY A 254 12.63 -47.32 9.15
CA GLY A 254 13.20 -46.71 10.36
C GLY A 254 12.98 -45.19 10.44
N MET A 255 12.75 -44.69 11.66
CA MET A 255 12.67 -43.27 11.97
C MET A 255 14.04 -42.61 11.81
N LEU A 256 14.08 -41.51 11.04
CA LEU A 256 15.22 -40.58 10.97
C LEU A 256 14.95 -39.41 11.91
N GLU A 257 15.82 -39.23 12.91
CA GLU A 257 15.75 -38.14 13.88
C GLU A 257 16.79 -37.07 13.52
N LEU A 258 16.37 -35.81 13.38
CA LEU A 258 17.25 -34.69 13.04
C LEU A 258 18.06 -34.29 14.26
N ARG A 259 19.38 -34.38 14.18
CA ARG A 259 20.26 -34.26 15.36
C ARG A 259 20.80 -32.85 15.55
N SER A 260 21.17 -32.18 14.45
CA SER A 260 21.61 -30.79 14.47
C SER A 260 21.52 -30.15 13.08
N THR A 261 21.49 -28.82 13.04
CA THR A 261 21.62 -28.02 11.82
C THR A 261 22.63 -26.92 12.09
N GLU A 262 23.71 -26.88 11.31
CA GLU A 262 24.78 -25.89 11.45
C GLU A 262 24.82 -24.99 10.22
N PHE A 263 24.83 -23.66 10.44
CA PHE A 263 24.91 -22.65 9.39
C PHE A 263 26.31 -22.03 9.38
N ARG A 264 27.04 -22.16 8.27
CA ARG A 264 28.35 -21.51 8.10
C ARG A 264 28.26 -20.40 7.06
N PHE A 265 28.61 -19.19 7.49
CA PHE A 265 28.54 -17.98 6.69
C PHE A 265 29.91 -17.61 6.12
N HIS A 266 30.01 -17.46 4.80
CA HIS A 266 31.21 -17.01 4.10
C HIS A 266 30.93 -15.77 3.25
N ARG A 267 31.99 -15.05 2.85
CA ARG A 267 31.88 -13.84 2.01
C ARG A 267 31.17 -14.06 0.67
N SER A 268 31.10 -15.31 0.18
CA SER A 268 30.49 -15.69 -1.10
C SER A 268 29.17 -16.46 -0.97
N GLY A 269 28.63 -16.67 0.23
CA GLY A 269 27.36 -17.39 0.44
C GLY A 269 27.23 -18.11 1.78
N VAL A 270 26.10 -18.79 2.00
CA VAL A 270 25.78 -19.55 3.21
C VAL A 270 25.70 -21.04 2.88
N ASN A 271 26.46 -21.87 3.60
CA ASN A 271 26.34 -23.32 3.55
C ASN A 271 25.51 -23.82 4.73
N ILE A 272 24.56 -24.72 4.46
CA ILE A 272 23.71 -25.37 5.46
C ILE A 272 24.10 -26.84 5.54
N ILE A 273 24.52 -27.30 6.72
CA ILE A 273 24.85 -28.70 6.97
C ILE A 273 23.77 -29.26 7.91
N VAL A 274 23.12 -30.36 7.49
CA VAL A 274 22.06 -31.02 8.26
C VAL A 274 22.48 -32.46 8.55
N GLU A 275 22.55 -32.84 9.83
CA GLU A 275 22.87 -34.20 10.25
C GLU A 275 21.63 -34.96 10.74
N PHE A 276 21.44 -36.18 10.24
CA PHE A 276 20.38 -37.10 10.67
C PHE A 276 20.97 -38.34 11.36
N ARG A 277 20.26 -38.85 12.36
CA ARG A 277 20.54 -40.16 12.98
C ARG A 277 19.45 -41.15 12.58
N MET A 278 19.85 -42.32 12.10
CA MET A 278 18.95 -43.37 11.65
C MET A 278 18.80 -44.42 12.76
N TRP A 279 17.58 -44.67 13.24
CA TRP A 279 17.31 -45.77 14.16
C TRP A 279 16.89 -47.01 13.38
N ARG A 280 17.53 -48.16 13.64
CA ARG A 280 16.98 -49.48 13.31
C ARG A 280 16.39 -50.04 14.59
N ASN A 281 15.09 -50.35 14.58
CA ASN A 281 14.50 -51.12 15.67
C ASN A 281 15.15 -52.51 15.72
N PRO A 282 15.42 -53.04 16.93
CA PRO A 282 15.86 -54.43 17.09
C PRO A 282 14.78 -55.42 16.65
#